data_AF-A0A7W6BB00-F1
#
_entry.id   AF-A0A7W6BB00-F1
#
_cell.length_a   1.000
_cell.length_b   1.000
_cell.length_c   1.000
_cell.angle_alpha   90.00
_cell.angle_beta   90.00
_cell.angle_gamma   90.00
#
_symmetry.space_group_name_H-M   'P 1'
#
loop_
_entity.id
_entity.type
_entity.pdbx_description
1 polymer ?
#
loop_
_entity_poly.entity_id
_entity_poly.type
_entity_poly.pdbx_seq_one_letter_code
_entity_poly.pdbx_strand_id
1 'polypeptide(L)' 'MTDKISAATAAGLFPYCIDKSLGDPDRYQVVLDLRAAKVDERESVIEQSGWATPLASDEPIASLVKCAW' A
#
# COMPACT_ATOMS: atom_id res chain seq x y z
N MET A 1 9.55 -2.04 -15.62
CA MET A 1 10.50 -0.98 -15.22
C MET A 1 10.23 -0.70 -13.74
N THR A 2 11.12 -1.12 -12.84
CA THR A 2 10.89 -0.97 -11.39
C THR A 2 11.25 0.46 -10.99
N ASP A 3 10.27 1.37 -11.02
CA ASP A 3 10.47 2.72 -10.48
C ASP A 3 10.65 2.62 -8.97
N LYS A 4 11.91 2.65 -8.52
CA LYS A 4 12.22 2.75 -7.09
C LYS A 4 11.68 4.08 -6.62
N ILE A 5 10.73 4.02 -5.70
CA ILE A 5 10.27 5.20 -5.00
C ILE A 5 11.44 5.74 -4.20
N SER A 6 11.67 7.04 -4.29
CA SER A 6 12.71 7.66 -3.48
C SER A 6 12.38 7.51 -1.99
N ALA A 7 13.38 7.31 -1.14
CA ALA A 7 13.16 7.21 0.31
C ALA A 7 12.40 8.45 0.86
N ALA A 8 12.59 9.62 0.26
CA ALA A 8 11.87 10.84 0.60
C ALA A 8 10.37 10.75 0.26
N THR A 9 10.02 10.16 -0.89
CA THR A 9 8.63 9.92 -1.28
C THR A 9 7.99 8.87 -0.37
N ALA A 10 8.69 7.76 -0.08
CA ALA A 10 8.19 6.75 0.86
C ALA A 10 7.94 7.32 2.26
N ALA A 11 8.87 8.14 2.77
CA ALA A 11 8.72 8.81 4.07
C ALA A 11 7.57 9.84 4.08
N GLY A 12 7.36 10.56 2.98
CA GLY A 12 6.24 11.50 2.84
C GLY A 12 4.88 10.81 2.81
N LEU A 13 4.81 9.59 2.26
CA LEU A 13 3.57 8.80 2.15
C LEU A 13 3.32 7.89 3.35
N PHE A 14 4.34 7.62 4.17
CA PHE A 14 4.23 6.72 5.33
C PHE A 14 3.12 7.10 6.32
N PRO A 15 2.96 8.38 6.76
CA PRO A 15 1.87 8.75 7.65
C PRO A 15 0.49 8.47 7.04
N TYR A 16 0.33 8.71 5.74
CA TYR A 16 -0.91 8.45 5.03
C TYR A 16 -1.26 6.96 5.00
N CYS A 17 -0.28 6.09 4.72
CA CYS A 17 -0.49 4.65 4.72
C CYS A 17 -0.87 4.11 6.11
N ILE A 18 -0.27 4.65 7.18
CA ILE A 18 -0.63 4.29 8.55
C ILE A 18 -2.06 4.72 8.88
N ASP A 19 -2.44 5.96 8.58
CA ASP A 19 -3.80 6.45 8.84
C ASP A 19 -4.85 5.64 8.07
N LYS A 20 -4.57 5.30 6.81
CA LYS A 20 -5.44 4.43 6.00
C LYS A 20 -5.54 3.03 6.56
N SER A 21 -4.41 2.42 6.92
CA SER A 21 -4.39 1.08 7.53
C SER A 21 -5.14 1.04 8.87
N LEU A 22 -5.02 2.09 9.68
CA LEU A 22 -5.70 2.17 10.97
C LEU A 22 -7.21 2.36 10.82
N GLY A 23 -7.65 3.11 9.80
CA GLY A 23 -9.05 3.37 9.49
C GLY A 23 -9.76 2.27 8.70
N ASP A 24 -9.01 1.30 8.16
CA ASP A 24 -9.58 0.16 7.44
C ASP A 24 -10.14 -0.89 8.43
N PRO A 25 -11.46 -1.17 8.40
CA PRO A 25 -12.06 -2.21 9.24
C PRO A 25 -11.52 -3.61 8.95
N ASP A 26 -11.06 -3.86 7.72
CA ASP A 26 -10.56 -5.15 7.24
C ASP A 26 -9.03 -5.26 7.33
N ARG A 27 -8.36 -4.31 7.99
CA ARG A 27 -6.89 -4.22 8.05
C ARG A 27 -6.18 -5.50 8.47
N TYR A 28 -6.79 -6.28 9.35
CA TYR A 28 -6.21 -7.54 9.80
C TYR A 28 -6.26 -8.61 8.71
N GLN A 29 -7.32 -8.64 7.90
CA GLN A 29 -7.43 -9.55 6.77
C GLN A 29 -6.42 -9.20 5.68
N VAL A 30 -6.28 -7.91 5.36
CA VAL A 30 -5.26 -7.43 4.40
C VAL A 30 -3.84 -7.84 4.83
N VAL A 31 -3.53 -7.74 6.12
CA VAL A 31 -2.23 -8.18 6.66
C VAL A 31 -2.04 -9.70 6.60
N LEU A 32 -3.11 -10.49 6.80
CA LEU A 32 -3.05 -11.95 6.64
C LEU A 32 -2.82 -12.33 5.17
N ASP A 33 -3.51 -11.68 4.24
CA ASP A 33 -3.38 -11.92 2.80
C ASP A 33 -1.98 -11.55 2.32
N LEU A 34 -1.41 -10.44 2.80
CA LEU A 34 -0.01 -10.05 2.53
C LEU A 34 1.00 -11.09 3.01
N ARG A 35 0.76 -11.67 4.19
CA ARG A 35 1.64 -12.70 4.75
C ARG A 35 1.55 -14.01 3.99
N ALA A 36 0.37 -14.34 3.46
CA ALA A 36 0.13 -15.54 2.66
C ALA A 36 0.61 -15.40 1.21
N ALA A 37 0.63 -14.17 0.67
CA ALA A 37 1.02 -13.88 -0.70
C ALA A 37 2.51 -14.12 -0.98
N LYS A 38 2.79 -14.62 -2.19
CA LYS A 38 4.15 -14.65 -2.73
C LYS A 38 4.67 -13.23 -2.94
N VAL A 39 6.00 -13.10 -3.01
CA VAL A 39 6.66 -11.79 -3.08
C VAL A 39 6.16 -10.95 -4.27
N ASP A 40 5.87 -11.58 -5.40
CA ASP A 40 5.33 -10.96 -6.62
C ASP A 40 3.83 -10.62 -6.53
N GLU A 41 3.08 -11.26 -5.65
CA GLU A 41 1.64 -11.05 -5.46
C GLU A 41 1.34 -9.92 -4.45
N ARG A 42 2.30 -9.59 -3.58
CA ARG A 42 2.13 -8.61 -2.49
C ARG A 42 1.74 -7.21 -2.96
N GLU A 43 2.30 -6.76 -4.08
CA GLU A 43 1.92 -5.46 -4.66
C GLU A 43 0.43 -5.44 -5.01
N SER A 44 -0.09 -6.53 -5.59
CA SER A 44 -1.51 -6.62 -5.96
C SER A 44 -2.44 -6.66 -4.73
N VAL A 45 -2.03 -7.28 -3.63
CA VAL A 45 -2.81 -7.28 -2.37
C VAL A 45 -2.98 -5.86 -1.83
N ILE A 46 -1.91 -5.04 -1.85
CA ILE A 46 -1.97 -3.64 -1.41
C ILE A 46 -2.85 -2.80 -2.34
N GLU A 47 -2.75 -3.00 -3.66
CA GLU A 47 -3.58 -2.29 -4.64
C GLU A 47 -5.07 -2.62 -4.45
N GLN A 48 -5.41 -3.91 -4.33
CA GLN A 48 -6.79 -4.37 -4.18
C GLN A 48 -7.42 -3.93 -2.85
N SER A 49 -6.61 -3.78 -1.80
CA SER A 49 -7.08 -3.23 -0.50
C SER A 49 -7.38 -1.74 -0.54
N GLY A 50 -6.98 -1.03 -1.60
CA GLY A 50 -7.09 0.42 -1.68
C GLY A 50 -6.11 1.19 -0.76
N TRP A 51 -5.21 0.49 -0.05
CA TRP A 51 -4.16 1.13 0.76
C TRP A 51 -3.16 1.91 -0.12
N ALA A 52 -3.08 1.56 -1.40
CA ALA A 52 -2.33 2.30 -2.40
C ALA A 52 -3.08 3.45 -3.09
N THR A 53 -4.34 3.72 -2.72
CA THR A 53 -5.16 4.76 -3.37
C THR A 53 -5.23 6.01 -2.47
N PRO A 54 -4.71 7.17 -2.90
CA PRO A 54 -4.82 8.43 -2.18
C PRO A 54 -6.26 8.95 -2.09
N LEU A 55 -6.61 9.68 -1.02
CA LEU A 55 -7.87 10.43 -0.94
C LEU A 55 -7.91 11.49 -2.06
N ALA A 56 -9.01 11.50 -2.82
CA ALA A 56 -9.26 12.28 -4.04
C ALA A 56 -8.67 11.74 -5.36
N SER A 57 -8.24 10.47 -5.40
CA SER A 57 -7.87 9.77 -6.65
C SER A 57 -8.65 8.45 -6.76
N ASP A 58 -9.18 8.15 -7.94
CA ASP A 58 -9.81 6.86 -8.24
C ASP A 58 -8.79 5.80 -8.72
N GLU A 59 -7.55 6.22 -8.98
CA GLU A 59 -6.47 5.34 -9.43
C GLU A 59 -5.47 5.06 -8.28
N PRO A 60 -5.05 3.78 -8.10
CA PRO A 60 -3.94 3.43 -7.21
C PRO A 60 -2.68 4.17 -7.64
N ILE A 61 -2.05 4.89 -6.71
CA ILE A 61 -0.74 5.47 -7.01
C ILE A 61 0.28 4.36 -6.80
N ALA A 62 0.98 3.96 -7.88
CA ALA A 62 2.04 2.95 -7.85
C ALA A 62 3.13 3.24 -6.80
N SER A 63 3.28 4.50 -6.38
CA SER A 63 4.18 4.90 -5.28
C SER A 63 3.64 4.64 -3.86
N LEU A 64 2.37 4.33 -3.67
CA LEU A 64 1.85 3.92 -2.35
C LEU A 64 1.93 2.40 -2.15
N VAL A 65 1.97 1.63 -3.24
CA VAL A 65 2.08 0.17 -3.22
C VAL A 65 3.34 -0.31 -2.49
N LYS A 66 4.41 0.52 -2.47
CA LYS A 66 5.70 0.17 -1.85
C LYS A 66 5.90 0.78 -0.45
N CYS A 67 4.86 1.32 0.16
CA CYS A 67 4.90 1.71 1.57
C CYS A 67 4.63 0.53 2.53
N ALA A 68 4.28 -0.65 2.01
CA ALA A 68 3.92 -1.84 2.80
C ALA A 68 5.08 -2.79 3.12
N TRP A 69 6.32 -2.31 3.07
CA TRP A 69 7.53 -3.09 3.39
C TRP A 69 8.05 -2.75 4.79
#